data_AF-F7PI16-F1
#
_entry.id   AF-F7PI16-F1
#
_cell.length_a   1.000
_cell.length_b   1.000
_cell.length_c   1.000
_cell.angle_alpha   90.00
_cell.angle_beta   90.00
_cell.angle_gamma   90.00
#
_symmetry.space_group_name_H-M   'P 1'
#
loop_
_entity.id
_entity.type
_entity.pdbx_description
1 polymer ?
#
loop_
_entity_poly.entity_id
_entity_poly.type
_entity_poly.pdbx_seq_one_letter_code
_entity_poly.pdbx_strand_id
1 'polypeptide(L)'
;MTDAESNLEKAMDCIEHPPHPGIYTSPGRPFAFHMMKLIREDLPINVEEDKIAVQTVSENLEPILKEAAFEDNPEDAFYDEFERYIKDLRTRDPDTYEIAFPLNLQDYQDPPDEFSVRGTVIHRITRDEWENEYLTPARFEADKLSSFLRKTPNDPLNDEYTFWKVTTEGRGRRYAMFEASNLVKLMLAKINYAFRRWYLRPTSSLPRVQWSRLESPFFLVAFQDGDFQHFHVSDYDSRRPMSIPWEHMDVLDVYNSLPEFTGDLSPVDTDIVNSLYEFQDALTARRQKESFFCFWRGVETLCQTERGQATEDTLNRAVFAAECQQPREEWNEPFDITADEIDDMRNDVAHGSGRVPLSQHHQEFVKHLFDSLLDLYFEYRGEFGEDEFRYFLEYGGSEDHRVADVESGMQSKRTALDALQNRSPSSSTGDR
;
A
#
# COMPACT_ATOMS: atom_id res chain seq x y z
N MET A 1 -36.40 7.50 12.66
CA MET A 1 -35.13 6.87 12.22
C MET A 1 -35.52 6.04 11.02
N THR A 2 -35.14 6.48 9.83
CA THR A 2 -35.30 5.71 8.60
C THR A 2 -34.39 4.50 8.70
N ASP A 3 -34.94 3.29 8.62
CA ASP A 3 -34.15 2.07 8.48
C ASP A 3 -33.22 2.26 7.28
N ALA A 4 -31.92 2.24 7.55
CA ALA A 4 -30.94 2.24 6.48
C ALA A 4 -30.99 0.84 5.86
N GLU A 5 -31.61 0.76 4.69
CA GLU A 5 -31.69 -0.44 3.85
C GLU A 5 -30.31 -1.10 3.75
N SER A 6 -30.25 -2.41 3.98
CA SER A 6 -29.02 -3.22 4.00
C SER A 6 -28.33 -3.21 2.62
N ASN A 7 -27.01 -3.40 2.54
CA ASN A 7 -26.38 -3.55 1.22
C ASN A 7 -26.84 -4.85 0.53
N LEU A 8 -27.32 -5.84 1.29
CA LEU A 8 -27.93 -7.06 0.78
C LEU A 8 -29.22 -6.74 0.01
N GLU A 9 -30.15 -6.02 0.65
CA GLU A 9 -31.42 -5.58 0.04
C GLU A 9 -31.16 -4.76 -1.23
N LYS A 10 -30.21 -3.81 -1.18
CA LYS A 10 -29.83 -3.00 -2.35
C LYS A 10 -29.23 -3.82 -3.49
N ALA A 11 -28.45 -4.87 -3.16
CA ALA A 11 -27.89 -5.77 -4.17
C ALA A 11 -28.98 -6.65 -4.80
N MET A 12 -29.93 -7.14 -4.01
CA MET A 12 -31.10 -7.91 -4.47
C MET A 12 -32.04 -7.05 -5.32
N ASP A 13 -32.33 -5.82 -4.91
CA ASP A 13 -33.15 -4.87 -5.69
C ASP A 13 -32.54 -4.61 -7.08
N CYS A 14 -31.21 -4.52 -7.19
CA CYS A 14 -30.54 -4.40 -8.48
C CYS A 14 -30.73 -5.63 -9.39
N ILE A 15 -30.99 -6.81 -8.83
CA ILE A 15 -31.28 -8.06 -9.56
C ILE A 15 -32.75 -8.09 -9.99
N GLU A 16 -33.67 -7.77 -9.07
CA GLU A 16 -35.12 -7.79 -9.31
C GLU A 16 -35.57 -6.67 -10.25
N HIS A 17 -35.00 -5.48 -10.08
CA HIS A 17 -35.33 -4.25 -10.81
C HIS A 17 -34.11 -3.74 -11.59
N PRO A 18 -33.62 -4.48 -12.61
CA PRO A 18 -32.43 -4.08 -13.34
C PRO A 18 -32.64 -2.70 -13.98
N PRO A 19 -31.68 -1.75 -13.86
CA PRO A 19 -31.83 -0.37 -14.32
C PRO A 19 -32.05 -0.24 -15.84
N HIS A 20 -31.76 -1.30 -16.60
CA HIS A 20 -31.99 -1.40 -18.04
C HIS A 20 -32.65 -2.75 -18.39
N PRO A 21 -34.00 -2.81 -18.41
CA PRO A 21 -34.71 -4.02 -18.81
C PRO A 21 -34.42 -4.33 -20.29
N GLY A 22 -33.59 -5.35 -20.54
CA GLY A 22 -33.21 -5.79 -21.90
C GLY A 22 -31.74 -6.13 -22.12
N ILE A 23 -30.84 -5.80 -21.17
CA ILE A 23 -29.43 -6.21 -21.23
C ILE A 23 -29.20 -7.30 -20.18
N TYR A 24 -29.40 -8.56 -20.56
CA TYR A 24 -29.26 -9.74 -19.70
C TYR A 24 -27.81 -10.17 -19.42
N THR A 25 -26.82 -9.31 -19.70
CA THR A 25 -25.41 -9.64 -19.58
C THR A 25 -24.74 -8.67 -18.64
N SER A 26 -24.48 -9.13 -17.42
CA SER A 26 -23.89 -8.41 -16.29
C SER A 26 -24.85 -7.49 -15.55
N PRO A 27 -25.13 -7.75 -14.26
CA PRO A 27 -25.76 -6.74 -13.42
C PRO A 27 -24.88 -5.48 -13.41
N GLY A 28 -25.52 -4.31 -13.54
CA GLY A 28 -24.83 -3.05 -13.86
C GLY A 28 -23.85 -2.57 -12.78
N ARG A 29 -23.19 -1.43 -13.03
CA ARG A 29 -22.30 -0.77 -12.04
C ARG A 29 -22.90 -0.63 -10.62
N PRO A 30 -24.21 -0.35 -10.45
CA PRO A 30 -24.82 -0.28 -9.12
C PRO A 30 -24.75 -1.60 -8.34
N PHE A 31 -25.01 -2.73 -8.99
CA PHE A 31 -24.92 -4.04 -8.35
C PHE A 31 -23.50 -4.34 -7.88
N ALA A 32 -22.51 -4.14 -8.75
CA ALA A 32 -21.11 -4.35 -8.39
C ALA A 32 -20.67 -3.47 -7.20
N PHE A 33 -21.19 -2.23 -7.11
CA PHE A 33 -20.95 -1.35 -5.98
C PHE A 33 -21.56 -1.89 -4.67
N HIS A 34 -22.82 -2.31 -4.69
CA HIS A 34 -23.48 -2.86 -3.50
C HIS A 34 -22.91 -4.21 -3.08
N MET A 35 -22.54 -5.08 -4.03
CA MET A 35 -21.82 -6.32 -3.77
C MET A 35 -20.50 -6.08 -3.03
N MET A 36 -19.70 -5.12 -3.50
CA MET A 36 -18.42 -4.79 -2.87
C MET A 36 -18.60 -4.23 -1.46
N LYS A 37 -19.67 -3.46 -1.21
CA LYS A 37 -20.02 -2.99 0.13
C LYS A 37 -20.48 -4.13 1.02
N LEU A 38 -21.37 -5.00 0.54
CA LEU A 38 -21.83 -6.18 1.27
C LEU A 38 -20.63 -7.02 1.75
N ILE A 39 -19.67 -7.32 0.86
CA ILE A 39 -18.47 -8.10 1.21
C ILE A 39 -17.61 -7.41 2.28
N ARG A 40 -17.49 -6.07 2.24
CA ARG A 40 -16.57 -5.31 3.10
C ARG A 40 -17.17 -4.85 4.42
N GLU A 41 -18.47 -4.56 4.44
CA GLU A 41 -19.16 -3.88 5.53
C GLU A 41 -20.07 -4.84 6.30
N ASP A 42 -20.68 -5.81 5.63
CA ASP A 42 -21.81 -6.57 6.20
C ASP A 42 -21.50 -8.07 6.39
N LEU A 43 -20.62 -8.66 5.57
CA LEU A 43 -20.28 -10.08 5.65
C LEU A 43 -19.04 -10.33 6.54
N PRO A 44 -19.03 -11.42 7.32
CA PRO A 44 -17.91 -11.80 8.19
C PRO A 44 -16.77 -12.47 7.39
N ILE A 45 -16.32 -11.82 6.31
CA ILE A 45 -15.21 -12.27 5.46
C ILE A 45 -14.04 -11.34 5.72
N ASN A 46 -12.92 -11.92 6.16
CA ASN A 46 -11.66 -11.19 6.21
C ASN A 46 -10.76 -11.75 5.12
N VAL A 47 -10.59 -11.01 4.02
CA VAL A 47 -9.84 -11.49 2.86
C VAL A 47 -8.38 -11.83 3.14
N GLU A 48 -7.79 -11.22 4.17
CA GLU A 48 -6.42 -11.49 4.58
C GLU A 48 -6.35 -12.78 5.42
N GLU A 49 -7.20 -12.91 6.44
CA GLU A 49 -7.28 -14.13 7.27
C GLU A 49 -7.74 -15.35 6.46
N ASP A 50 -8.74 -15.15 5.60
CA ASP A 50 -9.32 -16.18 4.73
C ASP A 50 -8.42 -16.45 3.50
N LYS A 51 -7.37 -15.65 3.28
CA LYS A 51 -6.42 -15.76 2.16
C LYS A 51 -7.10 -15.90 0.79
N ILE A 52 -8.14 -15.10 0.55
CA ILE A 52 -8.98 -15.18 -0.66
C ILE A 52 -9.14 -13.79 -1.29
N ALA A 53 -9.13 -13.75 -2.63
CA ALA A 53 -9.34 -12.49 -3.35
C ALA A 53 -10.81 -12.07 -3.29
N VAL A 54 -11.06 -10.77 -3.06
CA VAL A 54 -12.42 -10.20 -3.08
C VAL A 54 -13.17 -10.53 -4.38
N GLN A 55 -12.49 -10.57 -5.52
CA GLN A 55 -13.09 -10.92 -6.80
C GLN A 55 -13.56 -12.38 -6.82
N THR A 56 -12.79 -13.30 -6.22
CA THR A 56 -13.22 -14.71 -6.10
C THR A 56 -14.44 -14.82 -5.19
N VAL A 57 -14.46 -14.08 -4.08
CA VAL A 57 -15.65 -14.01 -3.21
C VAL A 57 -16.85 -13.47 -4.00
N SER A 58 -16.70 -12.33 -4.68
CA SER A 58 -17.75 -11.71 -5.48
C SER A 58 -18.30 -12.63 -6.58
N GLU A 59 -17.43 -13.37 -7.28
CA GLU A 59 -17.84 -14.31 -8.33
C GLU A 59 -18.64 -15.51 -7.77
N ASN A 60 -18.38 -15.91 -6.52
CA ASN A 60 -19.13 -16.98 -5.84
C ASN A 60 -20.41 -16.47 -5.15
N LEU A 61 -20.43 -15.22 -4.67
CA LEU A 61 -21.61 -14.61 -4.06
C LEU A 61 -22.65 -14.19 -5.09
N GLU A 62 -22.24 -13.77 -6.29
CA GLU A 62 -23.18 -13.37 -7.36
C GLU A 62 -24.25 -14.43 -7.69
N PRO A 63 -23.93 -15.73 -7.91
CA PRO A 63 -24.95 -16.74 -8.14
C PRO A 63 -25.81 -16.98 -6.90
N ILE A 64 -25.24 -16.98 -5.69
CA ILE A 64 -25.99 -17.15 -4.43
C ILE A 64 -27.05 -16.04 -4.29
N LEU A 65 -26.66 -14.78 -4.53
CA LEU A 65 -27.58 -13.64 -4.50
C LEU A 65 -28.67 -13.73 -5.56
N LYS A 66 -28.31 -14.18 -6.77
CA LYS A 66 -29.28 -14.35 -7.86
C LYS A 66 -30.30 -15.43 -7.58
N GLU A 67 -29.91 -16.53 -6.94
CA GLU A 67 -30.82 -17.61 -6.57
C GLU A 67 -31.72 -17.16 -5.41
N ALA A 68 -31.13 -16.58 -4.36
CA ALA A 68 -31.84 -16.11 -3.19
C ALA A 68 -32.89 -15.02 -3.51
N ALA A 69 -32.60 -14.11 -4.45
CA ALA A 69 -33.52 -13.02 -4.84
C ALA A 69 -34.89 -13.50 -5.40
N PHE A 70 -35.05 -14.78 -5.73
CA PHE A 70 -36.31 -15.33 -6.24
C PHE A 70 -36.98 -16.33 -5.28
N GLU A 71 -36.47 -16.46 -4.06
CA GLU A 71 -37.05 -17.31 -3.01
C GLU A 71 -38.11 -16.58 -2.18
N ASP A 72 -38.99 -17.33 -1.49
CA ASP A 72 -40.04 -16.76 -0.64
C ASP A 72 -39.48 -15.95 0.55
N ASN A 73 -38.24 -16.27 0.97
CA ASN A 73 -37.50 -15.56 2.01
C ASN A 73 -36.04 -15.35 1.55
N PRO A 74 -35.78 -14.28 0.77
CA PRO A 74 -34.49 -14.07 0.12
C PRO A 74 -33.31 -13.92 1.07
N GLU A 75 -33.49 -13.23 2.19
CA GLU A 75 -32.39 -12.99 3.15
C GLU A 75 -31.94 -14.29 3.80
N ASP A 76 -32.87 -15.08 4.33
CA ASP A 76 -32.54 -16.38 4.96
C ASP A 76 -31.93 -17.34 3.93
N ALA A 77 -32.47 -17.39 2.71
CA ALA A 77 -31.91 -18.21 1.62
C ALA A 77 -30.47 -17.81 1.27
N PHE A 78 -30.19 -16.50 1.23
CA PHE A 78 -28.83 -15.99 0.99
C PHE A 78 -27.88 -16.39 2.13
N TYR A 79 -28.26 -16.14 3.38
CA TYR A 79 -27.39 -16.43 4.52
C TYR A 79 -27.13 -17.93 4.69
N ASP A 80 -28.12 -18.80 4.46
CA ASP A 80 -27.95 -20.26 4.54
C ASP A 80 -26.93 -20.81 3.52
N GLU A 81 -26.95 -20.29 2.29
CA GLU A 81 -25.97 -20.66 1.26
C GLU A 81 -24.61 -19.99 1.49
N PHE A 82 -24.60 -18.74 1.94
CA PHE A 82 -23.40 -18.01 2.29
C PHE A 82 -22.62 -18.69 3.42
N GLU A 83 -23.30 -19.11 4.49
CA GLU A 83 -22.68 -19.85 5.59
C GLU A 83 -22.06 -21.16 5.11
N ARG A 84 -22.73 -21.86 4.20
CA ARG A 84 -22.19 -23.09 3.58
C ARG A 84 -20.95 -22.79 2.75
N TYR A 85 -20.98 -21.73 1.94
CA TYR A 85 -19.84 -21.29 1.16
C TYR A 85 -18.62 -20.94 2.04
N ILE A 86 -18.81 -20.12 3.07
CA ILE A 86 -17.71 -19.73 3.97
C ILE A 86 -17.17 -20.90 4.76
N LYS A 87 -18.04 -21.82 5.21
CA LYS A 87 -17.60 -23.03 5.90
C LYS A 87 -16.73 -23.88 4.99
N ASP A 88 -17.17 -24.14 3.75
CA ASP A 88 -16.40 -24.90 2.78
C ASP A 88 -15.06 -24.21 2.47
N LEU A 89 -15.08 -22.90 2.23
CA LEU A 89 -13.88 -22.09 2.01
C LEU A 89 -12.87 -22.24 3.15
N ARG A 90 -13.30 -22.05 4.40
CA ARG A 90 -12.43 -22.10 5.59
C ARG A 90 -11.94 -23.52 5.93
N THR A 91 -12.68 -24.56 5.51
CA THR A 91 -12.24 -25.95 5.69
C THR A 91 -11.17 -26.40 4.71
N ARG A 92 -10.99 -25.68 3.59
CA ARG A 92 -9.92 -25.97 2.62
C ARG A 92 -8.62 -25.34 3.11
N ASP A 93 -7.56 -26.11 3.09
CA ASP A 93 -6.22 -25.59 3.33
C ASP A 93 -5.82 -24.64 2.18
N PRO A 94 -5.09 -23.54 2.44
CA PRO A 94 -4.52 -22.72 1.39
C PRO A 94 -3.53 -23.50 0.53
N ASP A 95 -3.56 -23.25 -0.78
CA ASP A 95 -2.55 -23.76 -1.70
C ASP A 95 -1.29 -22.90 -1.64
N THR A 96 -0.14 -23.51 -1.91
CA THR A 96 1.14 -22.80 -2.03
C THR A 96 1.43 -22.48 -3.49
N TYR A 97 1.81 -21.24 -3.77
CA TYR A 97 2.16 -20.76 -5.10
C TYR A 97 3.57 -20.19 -5.13
N GLU A 98 4.32 -20.54 -6.17
CA GLU A 98 5.58 -19.88 -6.51
C GLU A 98 5.30 -18.79 -7.56
N ILE A 99 5.62 -17.55 -7.21
CA ILE A 99 5.42 -16.39 -8.07
C ILE A 99 6.78 -15.86 -8.50
N ALA A 100 7.08 -15.92 -9.80
CA ALA A 100 8.34 -15.46 -10.37
C ALA A 100 8.14 -14.21 -11.24
N PHE A 101 9.15 -13.33 -11.27
CA PHE A 101 9.07 -12.05 -11.98
C PHE A 101 10.45 -11.44 -12.29
N PRO A 102 10.57 -10.65 -13.38
CA PRO A 102 11.76 -9.87 -13.67
C PRO A 102 11.69 -8.48 -13.02
N LEU A 103 12.82 -7.99 -12.51
CA LEU A 103 12.98 -6.61 -12.03
C LEU A 103 14.01 -5.86 -12.85
N ASN A 104 13.76 -4.58 -13.08
CA ASN A 104 14.68 -3.70 -13.79
C ASN A 104 15.85 -3.20 -12.91
N LEU A 105 16.34 -4.08 -12.04
CA LEU A 105 17.53 -3.88 -11.22
C LEU A 105 18.73 -4.54 -11.91
N GLN A 106 19.82 -3.80 -12.07
CA GLN A 106 21.06 -4.27 -12.71
C GLN A 106 21.83 -5.24 -11.84
N ASP A 107 22.26 -6.35 -12.44
CA ASP A 107 23.01 -7.41 -11.77
C ASP A 107 24.50 -7.07 -11.55
N TYR A 108 25.05 -6.07 -12.24
CA TYR A 108 26.47 -5.71 -12.20
C TYR A 108 26.97 -5.18 -10.84
N GLN A 109 26.08 -4.74 -9.94
CA GLN A 109 26.45 -4.22 -8.61
C GLN A 109 26.16 -5.21 -7.47
N ASP A 110 26.09 -6.51 -7.79
CA ASP A 110 25.89 -7.61 -6.84
C ASP A 110 24.73 -7.36 -5.87
N PRO A 111 23.49 -7.27 -6.38
CA PRO A 111 22.33 -7.14 -5.51
C PRO A 111 22.23 -8.32 -4.53
N PRO A 112 21.63 -8.12 -3.34
CA PRO A 112 21.42 -9.19 -2.39
C PRO A 112 20.75 -10.42 -3.02
N ASP A 113 21.08 -11.61 -2.55
CA ASP A 113 20.42 -12.84 -3.01
C ASP A 113 18.99 -12.98 -2.48
N GLU A 114 18.65 -12.24 -1.43
CA GLU A 114 17.33 -12.29 -0.82
C GLU A 114 16.94 -10.96 -0.15
N PHE A 115 15.64 -10.73 -0.07
CA PHE A 115 15.03 -9.66 0.69
C PHE A 115 13.94 -10.20 1.61
N SER A 116 13.99 -9.85 2.89
CA SER A 116 12.90 -10.12 3.84
C SER A 116 11.85 -9.02 3.76
N VAL A 117 10.59 -9.41 3.60
CA VAL A 117 9.45 -8.50 3.57
C VAL A 117 8.27 -9.17 4.27
N ARG A 118 7.80 -8.57 5.36
CA ARG A 118 6.68 -9.10 6.18
C ARG A 118 6.90 -10.55 6.63
N GLY A 119 8.15 -10.95 6.88
CA GLY A 119 8.51 -12.32 7.25
C GLY A 119 8.48 -13.32 6.10
N THR A 120 8.22 -12.86 4.88
CA THR A 120 8.38 -13.64 3.64
C THR A 120 9.69 -13.28 2.98
N VAL A 121 10.40 -14.28 2.45
CA VAL A 121 11.66 -14.08 1.74
C VAL A 121 11.42 -14.08 0.24
N ILE A 122 11.91 -13.03 -0.42
CA ILE A 122 11.94 -12.91 -1.89
C ILE A 122 13.36 -13.27 -2.33
N HIS A 123 13.50 -14.34 -3.11
CA HIS A 123 14.79 -14.89 -3.51
C HIS A 123 15.15 -14.49 -4.93
N ARG A 124 16.41 -14.10 -5.14
CA ARG A 124 17.01 -13.95 -6.46
C ARG A 124 17.15 -15.34 -7.08
N ILE A 125 16.79 -15.45 -8.35
CA ILE A 125 17.00 -16.66 -9.16
C ILE A 125 17.92 -16.35 -10.32
N THR A 126 18.57 -17.40 -10.81
CA THR A 126 19.43 -17.24 -11.99
C THR A 126 18.59 -16.98 -13.23
N ARG A 127 19.19 -16.37 -14.24
CA ARG A 127 18.56 -16.26 -15.57
C ARG A 127 18.16 -17.64 -16.13
N ASP A 128 19.02 -18.64 -15.97
CA ASP A 128 18.77 -19.98 -16.51
C ASP A 128 17.55 -20.62 -15.84
N GLU A 129 17.41 -20.45 -14.52
CA GLU A 129 16.22 -20.85 -13.77
C GLU A 129 14.98 -20.08 -14.24
N TRP A 130 15.07 -18.75 -14.36
CA TRP A 130 13.99 -17.91 -14.89
C TRP A 130 13.51 -18.36 -16.27
N GLU A 131 14.42 -18.58 -17.22
CA GLU A 131 14.07 -18.94 -18.58
C GLU A 131 13.48 -20.34 -18.68
N ASN A 132 14.12 -21.33 -18.02
CA ASN A 132 13.79 -22.74 -18.19
C ASN A 132 12.62 -23.19 -17.30
N GLU A 133 12.55 -22.71 -16.06
CA GLU A 133 11.56 -23.18 -15.08
C GLU A 133 10.29 -22.33 -15.06
N TYR A 134 10.38 -21.04 -15.42
CA TYR A 134 9.25 -20.11 -15.29
C TYR A 134 8.78 -19.54 -16.64
N LEU A 135 9.64 -18.86 -17.39
CA LEU A 135 9.24 -18.14 -18.60
C LEU A 135 8.82 -19.09 -19.74
N THR A 136 9.61 -20.13 -20.01
CA THR A 136 9.34 -21.06 -21.12
C THR A 136 8.06 -21.87 -20.90
N PRO A 137 7.82 -22.50 -19.72
CA PRO A 137 6.57 -23.19 -19.45
C PRO A 137 5.35 -22.26 -19.54
N ALA A 138 5.43 -21.07 -18.94
CA ALA A 138 4.34 -20.08 -19.00
C ALA A 138 4.01 -19.65 -20.45
N ARG A 139 5.03 -19.50 -21.31
CA ARG A 139 4.83 -19.14 -22.72
C ARG A 139 4.19 -20.26 -23.53
N PHE A 140 4.50 -21.51 -23.21
CA PHE A 140 3.95 -22.69 -23.88
C PHE A 140 2.46 -22.87 -23.56
N GLU A 141 2.07 -22.62 -22.31
CA GLU A 141 0.69 -22.83 -21.86
C GLU A 141 -0.23 -21.61 -22.06
N ALA A 142 0.33 -20.39 -22.17
CA ALA A 142 -0.45 -19.16 -22.30
C ALA A 142 -0.16 -18.36 -23.58
N ASP A 143 -0.99 -18.56 -24.61
CA ASP A 143 -0.99 -17.75 -25.84
C ASP A 143 -1.10 -16.23 -25.57
N LYS A 144 -1.88 -15.86 -24.54
CA LYS A 144 -2.05 -14.46 -24.14
C LYS A 144 -0.76 -13.85 -23.59
N LEU A 145 0.04 -14.60 -22.83
CA LEU A 145 1.34 -14.16 -22.35
C LEU A 145 2.28 -13.94 -23.55
N SER A 146 2.35 -14.91 -24.46
CA SER A 146 3.13 -14.78 -25.71
C SER A 146 2.69 -13.59 -26.58
N SER A 147 1.41 -13.24 -26.57
CA SER A 147 0.89 -12.03 -27.23
C SER A 147 1.33 -10.74 -26.51
N PHE A 148 1.30 -10.73 -25.17
CA PHE A 148 1.77 -9.62 -24.35
C PHE A 148 3.26 -9.36 -24.54
N LEU A 149 4.10 -10.41 -24.43
CA LEU A 149 5.56 -10.32 -24.55
C LEU A 149 6.03 -9.78 -25.90
N ARG A 150 5.22 -9.93 -26.96
CA ARG A 150 5.51 -9.34 -28.29
C ARG A 150 5.18 -7.84 -28.39
N LYS A 151 4.37 -7.31 -27.48
CA LYS A 151 3.88 -5.93 -27.49
C LYS A 151 4.54 -5.04 -26.45
N THR A 152 5.00 -5.63 -25.34
CA THR A 152 5.73 -4.91 -24.30
C THR A 152 7.04 -4.35 -24.86
N PRO A 153 7.43 -3.11 -24.48
CA PRO A 153 8.74 -2.56 -24.83
C PRO A 153 9.87 -3.17 -23.99
N ASN A 154 9.56 -4.01 -23.00
CA ASN A 154 10.54 -4.64 -22.12
C ASN A 154 10.92 -6.04 -22.62
N ASP A 155 12.21 -6.34 -22.65
CA ASP A 155 12.69 -7.70 -22.90
C ASP A 155 12.61 -8.53 -21.60
N PRO A 156 11.80 -9.62 -21.55
CA PRO A 156 11.78 -10.53 -20.39
C PRO A 156 13.08 -11.33 -20.22
N LEU A 157 13.97 -11.30 -21.22
CA LEU A 157 15.31 -11.87 -21.21
C LEU A 157 16.35 -10.75 -21.37
N ASN A 158 16.13 -9.57 -20.77
CA ASN A 158 17.16 -8.53 -20.71
C ASN A 158 18.34 -9.01 -19.84
N ASP A 159 19.57 -8.90 -20.35
CA ASP A 159 20.81 -9.31 -19.65
C ASP A 159 21.11 -8.41 -18.45
N GLU A 160 20.54 -7.21 -18.43
CA GLU A 160 20.69 -6.25 -17.35
C GLU A 160 19.59 -6.34 -16.28
N TYR A 161 18.61 -7.23 -16.43
CA TYR A 161 17.59 -7.43 -15.40
C TYR A 161 18.00 -8.53 -14.43
N THR A 162 17.44 -8.45 -13.23
CA THR A 162 17.49 -9.53 -12.24
C THR A 162 16.15 -10.24 -12.19
N PHE A 163 16.17 -11.49 -11.76
CA PHE A 163 14.99 -12.35 -11.71
C PHE A 163 14.78 -12.83 -10.30
N TRP A 164 13.52 -12.89 -9.88
CA TRP A 164 13.17 -13.10 -8.49
C TRP A 164 11.96 -14.02 -8.40
N LYS A 165 11.86 -14.72 -7.26
CA LYS A 165 10.69 -15.50 -6.89
C LYS A 165 10.29 -15.27 -5.45
N VAL A 166 9.00 -15.45 -5.18
CA VAL A 166 8.42 -15.44 -3.84
C VAL A 166 7.39 -16.55 -3.73
N THR A 167 7.34 -17.21 -2.58
CA THR A 167 6.33 -18.22 -2.28
C THR A 167 5.23 -17.59 -1.45
N THR A 168 3.98 -17.71 -1.89
CA THR A 168 2.81 -17.20 -1.17
C THR A 168 1.74 -18.28 -1.03
N GLU A 169 0.95 -18.20 0.03
CA GLU A 169 -0.18 -19.10 0.26
C GLU A 169 -1.50 -18.39 -0.06
N GLY A 170 -2.44 -19.11 -0.67
CA GLY A 170 -3.75 -18.55 -0.98
C GLY A 170 -4.80 -19.61 -1.27
N ARG A 171 -6.06 -19.31 -0.94
CA ARG A 171 -7.24 -20.07 -1.41
C ARG A 171 -7.59 -19.63 -2.83
N GLY A 172 -6.62 -19.78 -3.71
CA GLY A 172 -6.69 -19.43 -5.13
C GLY A 172 -5.59 -18.47 -5.58
N ARG A 173 -5.08 -18.73 -6.79
CA ARG A 173 -4.01 -17.99 -7.45
C ARG A 173 -4.15 -16.46 -7.47
N ARG A 174 -5.38 -15.92 -7.51
CA ARG A 174 -5.59 -14.46 -7.55
C ARG A 174 -5.15 -13.79 -6.25
N TYR A 175 -5.41 -14.42 -5.11
CA TYR A 175 -4.95 -13.90 -3.82
C TYR A 175 -3.43 -14.00 -3.72
N ALA A 176 -2.88 -15.18 -4.06
CA ALA A 176 -1.44 -15.41 -4.03
C ALA A 176 -0.65 -14.40 -4.89
N MET A 177 -1.15 -14.07 -6.09
CA MET A 177 -0.55 -13.04 -6.94
C MET A 177 -0.73 -11.62 -6.40
N PHE A 178 -1.87 -11.31 -5.78
CA PHE A 178 -2.10 -10.02 -5.14
C PHE A 178 -1.12 -9.82 -3.97
N GLU A 179 -0.98 -10.83 -3.11
CA GLU A 179 -0.04 -10.78 -1.99
C GLU A 179 1.41 -10.67 -2.46
N ALA A 180 1.81 -11.47 -3.46
CA ALA A 180 3.13 -11.34 -4.07
C ALA A 180 3.37 -9.93 -4.64
N SER A 181 2.36 -9.32 -5.29
CA SER A 181 2.47 -7.95 -5.80
C SER A 181 2.65 -6.92 -4.68
N ASN A 182 1.95 -7.09 -3.54
CA ASN A 182 2.10 -6.22 -2.38
C ASN A 182 3.48 -6.37 -1.73
N LEU A 183 3.95 -7.61 -1.52
CA LEU A 183 5.28 -7.89 -0.99
C LEU A 183 6.37 -7.27 -1.86
N VAL A 184 6.28 -7.45 -3.19
CA VAL A 184 7.22 -6.84 -4.13
C VAL A 184 7.14 -5.33 -4.07
N LYS A 185 5.94 -4.74 -4.07
CA LYS A 185 5.77 -3.28 -4.00
C LYS A 185 6.39 -2.71 -2.71
N LEU A 186 6.21 -3.37 -1.57
CA LEU A 186 6.80 -2.97 -0.29
C LEU A 186 8.32 -3.12 -0.31
N MET A 187 8.84 -4.21 -0.87
CA MET A 187 10.28 -4.41 -1.10
C MET A 187 10.86 -3.21 -1.88
N LEU A 188 10.25 -2.88 -3.01
CA LEU A 188 10.69 -1.80 -3.88
C LEU A 188 10.62 -0.43 -3.20
N ALA A 189 9.56 -0.19 -2.42
CA ALA A 189 9.43 1.02 -1.61
C ALA A 189 10.60 1.17 -0.63
N LYS A 190 10.91 0.11 0.13
CA LYS A 190 12.05 0.07 1.07
C LYS A 190 13.39 0.32 0.36
N ILE A 191 13.62 -0.35 -0.78
CA ILE A 191 14.84 -0.17 -1.59
C ILE A 191 14.98 1.27 -2.08
N ASN A 192 13.92 1.82 -2.68
CA ASN A 192 13.92 3.17 -3.23
C ASN A 192 14.10 4.24 -2.14
N TYR A 193 13.46 4.04 -0.98
CA TYR A 193 13.63 4.91 0.18
C TYR A 193 15.08 4.88 0.69
N ALA A 194 15.65 3.68 0.87
CA ALA A 194 17.03 3.52 1.33
C ALA A 194 18.04 4.15 0.35
N PHE A 195 17.87 3.90 -0.94
CA PHE A 195 18.71 4.48 -1.98
C PHE A 195 18.64 6.02 -2.00
N ARG A 196 17.44 6.59 -1.85
CA ARG A 196 17.24 8.05 -1.77
C ARG A 196 17.92 8.65 -0.54
N ARG A 197 17.80 8.01 0.63
CA ARG A 197 18.40 8.48 1.88
C ARG A 197 19.93 8.51 1.79
N TRP A 198 20.52 7.54 1.10
CA TRP A 198 21.95 7.55 0.78
C TRP A 198 22.34 8.67 -0.19
N TYR A 199 21.60 8.84 -1.29
CA TYR A 199 21.94 9.80 -2.36
C TYR A 199 21.83 11.27 -1.92
N LEU A 200 20.99 11.58 -0.94
CA LEU A 200 20.78 12.96 -0.43
C LEU A 200 21.71 13.36 0.71
N ARG A 201 22.82 12.65 0.95
CA ARG A 201 23.93 13.21 1.74
C ARG A 201 24.35 14.55 1.09
N PRO A 202 24.54 15.62 1.88
CA PRO A 202 24.45 17.00 1.41
C PRO A 202 25.53 17.29 0.35
N THR A 203 25.10 17.27 -0.91
CA THR A 203 25.81 17.92 -2.01
C THR A 203 24.96 19.11 -2.41
N SER A 204 25.61 20.27 -2.56
CA SER A 204 25.08 21.64 -2.53
C SER A 204 24.15 22.04 -3.70
N SER A 205 23.41 21.10 -4.27
CA SER A 205 22.46 21.33 -5.35
C SER A 205 21.38 20.26 -5.30
N LEU A 206 20.13 20.68 -5.08
CA LEU A 206 18.95 19.83 -5.25
C LEU A 206 19.02 19.19 -6.65
N PRO A 207 19.14 17.85 -6.77
CA PRO A 207 19.30 17.19 -8.06
C PRO A 207 18.06 17.45 -8.93
N ARG A 208 18.23 17.61 -10.24
CA ARG A 208 17.10 17.51 -11.18
C ARG A 208 16.51 16.13 -11.03
N VAL A 209 15.35 16.03 -10.42
CA VAL A 209 14.86 14.73 -10.01
C VAL A 209 14.32 13.92 -11.19
N GLN A 210 15.11 12.97 -11.66
CA GLN A 210 14.53 11.71 -12.12
C GLN A 210 14.51 10.81 -10.89
N TRP A 211 13.32 10.60 -10.33
CA TRP A 211 13.12 9.64 -9.23
C TRP A 211 13.72 8.28 -9.62
N SER A 212 14.10 7.48 -8.62
CA SER A 212 14.51 6.10 -8.84
C SER A 212 13.47 5.39 -9.71
N ARG A 213 13.94 4.76 -10.79
CA ARG A 213 13.06 4.04 -11.73
C ARG A 213 12.94 2.56 -11.39
N LEU A 214 13.26 2.16 -10.16
CA LEU A 214 13.01 0.78 -9.77
C LEU A 214 11.49 0.63 -9.60
N GLU A 215 10.89 -0.01 -10.59
CA GLU A 215 9.46 -0.09 -10.80
C GLU A 215 8.96 -1.49 -10.48
N SER A 216 7.67 -1.61 -10.17
CA SER A 216 7.02 -2.92 -10.04
C SER A 216 7.25 -3.75 -11.31
N PRO A 217 7.38 -5.08 -11.20
CA PRO A 217 7.59 -5.94 -12.37
C PRO A 217 6.47 -5.73 -13.40
N PHE A 218 6.80 -5.77 -14.69
CA PHE A 218 5.80 -5.56 -15.75
C PHE A 218 4.84 -6.74 -15.91
N PHE A 219 5.23 -7.90 -15.40
CA PHE A 219 4.36 -9.05 -15.24
C PHE A 219 4.90 -10.01 -14.16
N LEU A 220 4.00 -10.85 -13.65
CA LEU A 220 4.31 -11.93 -12.74
C LEU A 220 3.75 -13.24 -13.33
N VAL A 221 4.40 -14.37 -13.06
CA VAL A 221 3.91 -15.71 -13.40
C VAL A 221 3.75 -16.54 -12.14
N ALA A 222 2.65 -17.30 -12.06
CA ALA A 222 2.28 -18.11 -10.91
C ALA A 222 2.33 -19.59 -11.26
N PHE A 223 2.98 -20.36 -10.40
CA PHE A 223 3.11 -21.80 -10.48
C PHE A 223 2.60 -22.46 -9.20
N GLN A 224 2.05 -23.66 -9.32
CA GLN A 224 1.63 -24.51 -8.19
C GLN A 224 2.09 -25.93 -8.51
N ASP A 225 2.82 -26.54 -7.58
CA ASP A 225 3.40 -27.88 -7.74
C ASP A 225 4.22 -28.06 -9.05
N GLY A 226 4.86 -26.98 -9.51
CA GLY A 226 5.65 -26.95 -10.75
C GLY A 226 4.84 -26.70 -12.03
N ASP A 227 3.51 -26.69 -11.96
CA ASP A 227 2.64 -26.45 -13.10
C ASP A 227 2.24 -24.97 -13.19
N PHE A 228 2.21 -24.43 -14.41
CA PHE A 228 1.81 -23.04 -14.65
C PHE A 228 0.32 -22.84 -14.38
N GLN A 229 -0.02 -21.82 -13.59
CA GLN A 229 -1.40 -21.53 -13.18
C GLN A 229 -1.95 -20.25 -13.79
N HIS A 230 -1.14 -19.18 -13.80
CA HIS A 230 -1.58 -17.87 -14.24
C HIS A 230 -0.43 -16.90 -14.52
N PHE A 231 -0.75 -15.81 -15.22
CA PHE A 231 0.12 -14.65 -15.31
C PHE A 231 -0.69 -13.37 -15.06
N HIS A 232 -0.04 -12.38 -14.46
CA HIS A 232 -0.59 -11.06 -14.22
C HIS A 232 0.25 -10.04 -14.97
N VAL A 233 -0.39 -9.17 -15.74
CA VAL A 233 0.26 -8.06 -16.44
C VAL A 233 -0.04 -6.78 -15.67
N SER A 234 1.01 -6.07 -15.27
CA SER A 234 0.87 -4.80 -14.57
C SER A 234 0.63 -3.66 -15.57
N ASP A 235 1.49 -3.52 -16.58
CA ASP A 235 1.40 -2.48 -17.61
C ASP A 235 2.28 -2.79 -18.85
N TYR A 236 2.41 -1.82 -19.76
CA TYR A 236 3.22 -1.90 -20.99
C TYR A 236 4.34 -0.85 -21.01
N ASP A 237 4.77 -0.35 -19.86
CA ASP A 237 5.74 0.74 -19.77
C ASP A 237 7.16 0.27 -19.91
N SER A 238 7.96 1.05 -20.64
CA SER A 238 9.39 0.80 -20.76
C SER A 238 10.08 1.05 -19.42
N ARG A 239 10.52 -0.05 -18.81
CA ARG A 239 11.41 -0.06 -17.67
C ARG A 239 12.83 0.06 -18.17
N ARG A 240 13.60 0.95 -17.56
CA ARG A 240 15.04 1.08 -17.83
C ARG A 240 15.79 0.35 -16.73
N PRO A 241 16.81 -0.45 -17.06
CA PRO A 241 17.71 -1.00 -16.06
C PRO A 241 18.22 0.09 -15.12
N MET A 242 18.17 -0.18 -13.82
CA MET A 242 18.58 0.71 -12.75
C MET A 242 19.69 0.06 -11.93
N SER A 243 20.79 0.79 -11.77
CA SER A 243 21.88 0.40 -10.87
C SER A 243 21.63 0.96 -9.48
N ILE A 244 21.78 0.12 -8.47
CA ILE A 244 21.83 0.54 -7.07
C ILE A 244 23.21 0.14 -6.54
N PRO A 245 23.99 1.07 -5.97
CA PRO A 245 25.34 0.80 -5.54
C PRO A 245 25.35 0.09 -4.18
N TRP A 246 24.97 -1.18 -4.18
CA TRP A 246 24.88 -2.03 -2.99
C TRP A 246 26.22 -2.18 -2.26
N GLU A 247 27.34 -2.10 -3.00
CA GLU A 247 28.71 -2.13 -2.46
C GLU A 247 29.02 -0.97 -1.49
N HIS A 248 28.29 0.14 -1.59
CA HIS A 248 28.31 1.17 -0.56
C HIS A 248 27.39 0.71 0.57
N MET A 249 27.97 0.04 1.58
CA MET A 249 27.25 -0.61 2.69
C MET A 249 26.11 0.25 3.27
N ASP A 250 26.24 1.57 3.21
CA ASP A 250 25.21 2.53 3.60
C ASP A 250 23.79 2.25 3.03
N VAL A 251 23.62 1.80 1.78
CA VAL A 251 22.26 1.57 1.23
C VAL A 251 21.63 0.32 1.82
N LEU A 252 22.39 -0.77 1.87
CA LEU A 252 21.92 -2.04 2.45
C LEU A 252 21.74 -1.93 3.96
N ASP A 253 22.61 -1.18 4.65
CA ASP A 253 22.50 -0.88 6.08
C ASP A 253 21.23 -0.07 6.36
N VAL A 254 20.94 0.96 5.56
CA VAL A 254 19.67 1.70 5.68
C VAL A 254 18.50 0.76 5.43
N TYR A 255 18.51 -0.05 4.37
CA TYR A 255 17.44 -1.01 4.07
C TYR A 255 17.19 -1.97 5.24
N ASN A 256 18.25 -2.55 5.80
CA ASN A 256 18.20 -3.50 6.91
C ASN A 256 17.80 -2.84 8.24
N SER A 257 18.00 -1.52 8.37
CA SER A 257 17.53 -0.76 9.53
C SER A 257 16.05 -0.41 9.47
N LEU A 258 15.41 -0.50 8.30
CA LEU A 258 13.99 -0.24 8.15
C LEU A 258 13.17 -1.32 8.87
N PRO A 259 12.00 -0.96 9.44
CA PRO A 259 11.15 -1.93 10.11
C PRO A 259 10.80 -3.16 9.25
N GLU A 260 10.77 -4.31 9.91
CA GLU A 260 10.14 -5.52 9.40
C GLU A 260 8.69 -5.57 9.92
N PHE A 261 7.74 -5.68 9.00
CA PHE A 261 6.30 -5.67 9.29
C PHE A 261 5.75 -7.10 9.36
N THR A 262 6.23 -7.88 10.33
CA THR A 262 5.87 -9.30 10.49
C THR A 262 4.58 -9.48 11.28
N GLY A 263 3.73 -10.42 10.87
CA GLY A 263 2.50 -10.76 11.59
C GLY A 263 1.38 -9.73 11.40
N ASP A 264 0.48 -9.65 12.38
CA ASP A 264 -0.63 -8.70 12.38
C ASP A 264 -0.09 -7.27 12.55
N LEU A 265 -0.47 -6.38 11.63
CA LEU A 265 -0.01 -5.01 11.64
C LEU A 265 -0.73 -4.21 12.71
N SER A 266 0.02 -3.49 13.54
CA SER A 266 -0.55 -2.43 14.38
C SER A 266 -1.13 -1.30 13.48
N PRO A 267 -1.99 -0.43 14.01
CA PRO A 267 -2.46 0.74 13.25
C PRO A 267 -1.31 1.61 12.71
N VAL A 268 -0.29 1.85 13.53
CA VAL A 268 0.93 2.58 13.11
C VAL A 268 1.66 1.85 11.98
N ASP A 269 1.79 0.52 12.06
CA ASP A 269 2.41 -0.27 10.98
C ASP A 269 1.62 -0.22 9.69
N THR A 270 0.29 -0.22 9.82
CA THR A 270 -0.63 -0.11 8.70
C THR A 270 -0.44 1.24 8.00
N ASP A 271 -0.37 2.33 8.76
CA ASP A 271 -0.10 3.68 8.22
C ASP A 271 1.26 3.76 7.51
N ILE A 272 2.30 3.19 8.12
CA ILE A 272 3.65 3.16 7.53
C ILE A 272 3.65 2.36 6.23
N VAL A 273 3.07 1.14 6.23
CA VAL A 273 3.03 0.27 5.04
C VAL A 273 2.23 0.92 3.91
N ASN A 274 1.06 1.47 4.21
CA ASN A 274 0.24 2.20 3.24
C ASN A 274 0.99 3.40 2.66
N SER A 275 1.70 4.13 3.53
CA SER A 275 2.54 5.25 3.12
C SER A 275 3.70 4.80 2.23
N LEU A 276 4.37 3.68 2.53
CA LEU A 276 5.41 3.12 1.66
C LEU A 276 4.85 2.72 0.29
N TYR A 277 3.61 2.21 0.21
CA TYR A 277 2.96 1.97 -1.07
C TYR A 277 2.72 3.26 -1.87
N GLU A 278 2.21 4.31 -1.22
CA GLU A 278 2.03 5.62 -1.85
C GLU A 278 3.36 6.25 -2.27
N PHE A 279 4.41 6.05 -1.48
CA PHE A 279 5.78 6.48 -1.82
C PHE A 279 6.27 5.80 -3.10
N GLN A 280 6.10 4.49 -3.22
CA GLN A 280 6.48 3.74 -4.42
C GLN A 280 5.67 4.19 -5.65
N ASP A 281 4.36 4.40 -5.48
CA ASP A 281 3.51 4.89 -6.57
C ASP A 281 3.90 6.31 -6.99
N ALA A 282 4.26 7.16 -6.03
CA ALA A 282 4.68 8.53 -6.30
C ALA A 282 5.98 8.59 -7.10
N LEU A 283 6.98 7.78 -6.73
CA LEU A 283 8.28 7.74 -7.44
C LEU A 283 8.14 7.23 -8.87
N THR A 284 7.22 6.29 -9.10
CA THR A 284 7.04 5.62 -10.40
C THR A 284 5.94 6.24 -11.26
N ALA A 285 5.23 7.25 -10.75
CA ALA A 285 4.17 7.93 -11.48
C ALA A 285 4.70 8.67 -12.73
N ARG A 286 4.01 8.49 -13.85
CA ARG A 286 4.39 9.08 -15.14
C ARG A 286 4.15 10.58 -15.21
N ARG A 287 3.10 11.06 -14.53
CA ARG A 287 2.74 12.47 -14.53
C ARG A 287 3.09 13.09 -13.20
N GLN A 288 3.67 14.29 -13.27
CA GLN A 288 4.03 15.07 -12.09
C GLN A 288 2.84 15.28 -11.14
N LYS A 289 1.65 15.56 -11.70
CA LYS A 289 0.41 15.70 -10.92
C LYS A 289 0.06 14.43 -10.16
N GLU A 290 0.15 13.26 -10.82
CA GLU A 290 -0.13 11.97 -10.18
C GLU A 290 0.88 11.68 -9.07
N SER A 291 2.16 11.90 -9.35
CA SER A 291 3.24 11.76 -8.35
C SER A 291 3.02 12.62 -7.12
N PHE A 292 2.69 13.91 -7.32
CA PHE A 292 2.38 14.82 -6.22
C PHE A 292 1.22 14.31 -5.37
N PHE A 293 0.12 13.85 -5.97
CA PHE A 293 -1.02 13.34 -5.19
C PHE A 293 -0.74 12.02 -4.50
N CYS A 294 0.14 11.18 -5.01
CA CYS A 294 0.62 10.00 -4.28
C CYS A 294 1.45 10.44 -3.06
N PHE A 295 2.42 11.36 -3.22
CA PHE A 295 3.18 11.87 -2.07
C PHE A 295 2.28 12.54 -1.04
N TRP A 296 1.33 13.37 -1.48
CA TRP A 296 0.39 14.07 -0.58
C TRP A 296 -0.50 13.08 0.18
N ARG A 297 -0.97 12.00 -0.44
CA ARG A 297 -1.73 10.95 0.27
C ARG A 297 -0.91 10.25 1.34
N GLY A 298 0.39 10.04 1.07
CA GLY A 298 1.32 9.56 2.08
C GLY A 298 1.47 10.51 3.27
N VAL A 299 1.56 11.83 2.99
CA VAL A 299 1.55 12.87 4.03
C VAL A 299 0.24 12.86 4.82
N GLU A 300 -0.92 12.86 4.17
CA GLU A 300 -2.23 12.80 4.84
C GLU A 300 -2.36 11.54 5.73
N THR A 301 -1.81 10.40 5.27
CA THR A 301 -1.82 9.14 6.03
C THR A 301 -0.98 9.27 7.30
N LEU A 302 0.29 9.69 7.20
CA LEU A 302 1.18 9.83 8.36
C LEU A 302 0.85 11.04 9.25
N CYS A 303 0.13 12.03 8.75
CA CYS A 303 -0.44 13.09 9.58
C CYS A 303 -1.74 12.67 10.27
N GLN A 304 -2.26 11.47 9.99
CA GLN A 304 -3.54 10.95 10.48
C GLN A 304 -4.70 11.91 10.19
N THR A 305 -4.73 12.42 8.96
CA THR A 305 -5.72 13.41 8.54
C THR A 305 -7.07 12.74 8.30
N GLU A 306 -8.07 13.07 9.11
CA GLU A 306 -9.42 12.55 8.94
C GLU A 306 -10.18 13.28 7.82
N ARG A 307 -11.18 12.60 7.26
CA ARG A 307 -12.01 13.17 6.18
C ARG A 307 -12.73 14.44 6.67
N GLY A 308 -12.35 15.58 6.10
CA GLY A 308 -12.94 16.89 6.41
C GLY A 308 -12.06 17.79 7.26
N GLN A 309 -10.89 17.33 7.72
CA GLN A 309 -9.87 18.20 8.31
C GLN A 309 -9.28 19.16 7.28
N ALA A 310 -8.82 20.32 7.77
CA ALA A 310 -8.24 21.36 6.93
C ALA A 310 -6.89 20.90 6.38
N THR A 311 -6.59 21.30 5.15
CA THR A 311 -5.29 21.04 4.51
C THR A 311 -4.15 21.69 5.32
N GLU A 312 -4.38 22.89 5.83
CA GLU A 312 -3.51 23.64 6.74
C GLU A 312 -3.04 22.80 7.94
N ASP A 313 -3.94 22.07 8.61
CA ASP A 313 -3.57 21.21 9.76
C ASP A 313 -2.59 20.11 9.35
N THR A 314 -2.80 19.52 8.17
CA THR A 314 -1.92 18.48 7.62
C THR A 314 -0.54 19.06 7.31
N LEU A 315 -0.53 20.24 6.68
CA LEU A 315 0.71 20.93 6.32
C LEU A 315 1.52 21.32 7.55
N ASN A 316 0.88 21.86 8.59
CA ASN A 316 1.54 22.24 9.84
C ASN A 316 2.18 21.04 10.56
N ARG A 317 1.45 19.92 10.65
CA ARG A 317 1.99 18.64 11.20
C ARG A 317 3.19 18.15 10.41
N ALA A 318 3.11 18.19 9.08
CA ALA A 318 4.17 17.72 8.19
C ALA A 318 5.42 18.62 8.24
N VAL A 319 5.23 19.94 8.31
CA VAL A 319 6.32 20.91 8.49
C VAL A 319 7.02 20.68 9.83
N PHE A 320 6.26 20.49 10.92
CA PHE A 320 6.84 20.16 12.21
C PHE A 320 7.70 18.88 12.17
N ALA A 321 7.23 17.83 11.50
CA ALA A 321 8.04 16.60 11.34
C ALA A 321 9.35 16.86 10.59
N ALA A 322 9.36 17.76 9.61
CA ALA A 322 10.58 18.17 8.92
C ALA A 322 11.48 19.05 9.81
N GLU A 323 10.92 19.92 10.65
CA GLU A 323 11.67 20.71 11.64
C GLU A 323 12.39 19.85 12.68
N CYS A 324 11.81 18.71 13.07
CA CYS A 324 12.47 17.73 13.94
C CYS A 324 13.78 17.17 13.34
N GLN A 325 13.87 17.12 12.00
CA GLN A 325 15.05 16.63 11.30
C GLN A 325 16.03 17.75 10.95
N GLN A 326 15.51 18.92 10.56
CA GLN A 326 16.30 20.10 10.22
C GLN A 326 15.58 21.39 10.64
N PRO A 327 16.18 22.26 11.47
CA PRO A 327 15.56 23.52 11.90
C PRO A 327 15.12 24.42 10.74
N ARG A 328 13.96 25.07 10.87
CA ARG A 328 13.37 25.92 9.82
C ARG A 328 14.27 27.07 9.38
N GLU A 329 15.12 27.59 10.27
CA GLU A 329 16.09 28.66 9.94
C GLU A 329 17.14 28.22 8.91
N GLU A 330 17.30 26.91 8.71
CA GLU A 330 18.20 26.33 7.71
C GLU A 330 17.49 26.01 6.38
N TRP A 331 16.17 26.21 6.31
CA TRP A 331 15.40 26.03 5.09
C TRP A 331 15.63 27.22 4.15
N ASN A 332 15.58 26.96 2.85
CA ASN A 332 15.70 28.03 1.87
C ASN A 332 14.35 28.77 1.74
N GLU A 333 14.35 30.10 1.63
CA GLU A 333 13.14 30.96 1.44
C GLU A 333 12.10 30.43 0.42
N PRO A 334 12.47 29.75 -0.69
CA PRO A 334 11.51 29.10 -1.59
C PRO A 334 10.63 28.00 -0.95
N PHE A 335 11.00 27.44 0.21
CA PHE A 335 10.21 26.42 0.91
C PHE A 335 8.97 27.01 1.58
N ASP A 336 9.08 28.16 2.24
CA ASP A 336 7.94 28.81 2.91
C ASP A 336 6.86 29.25 1.90
N ILE A 337 7.27 29.82 0.76
CA ILE A 337 6.35 30.22 -0.33
C ILE A 337 5.57 29.02 -0.86
N THR A 338 6.20 27.84 -0.88
CA THR A 338 5.59 26.62 -1.44
C THR A 338 4.55 26.00 -0.52
N ALA A 339 4.69 26.21 0.79
CA ALA A 339 3.73 25.75 1.78
C ALA A 339 2.36 26.41 1.55
N ASP A 340 2.34 27.75 1.45
CA ASP A 340 1.13 28.54 1.17
C ASP A 340 0.49 28.12 -0.17
N GLU A 341 1.30 27.93 -1.21
CA GLU A 341 0.85 27.52 -2.54
C GLU A 341 0.22 26.11 -2.56
N ILE A 342 0.67 25.19 -1.71
CA ILE A 342 0.14 23.81 -1.63
C ILE A 342 -1.25 23.77 -0.98
N ASP A 343 -1.47 24.58 0.06
CA ASP A 343 -2.79 24.68 0.71
C ASP A 343 -3.85 25.12 -0.30
N ASP A 344 -3.55 26.21 -1.02
CA ASP A 344 -4.37 26.72 -2.11
C ASP A 344 -4.58 25.68 -3.22
N MET A 345 -3.53 24.95 -3.62
CA MET A 345 -3.61 23.93 -4.67
C MET A 345 -4.52 22.74 -4.31
N ARG A 346 -4.42 22.22 -3.09
CA ARG A 346 -5.25 21.09 -2.64
C ARG A 346 -6.70 21.53 -2.58
N ASN A 347 -6.98 22.70 -2.02
CA ASN A 347 -8.32 23.27 -1.94
C ASN A 347 -8.90 23.49 -3.35
N ASP A 348 -8.13 24.03 -4.29
CA ASP A 348 -8.56 24.24 -5.67
C ASP A 348 -8.84 22.93 -6.44
N VAL A 349 -8.02 21.90 -6.21
CA VAL A 349 -8.24 20.59 -6.84
C VAL A 349 -9.44 19.87 -6.24
N ALA A 350 -9.65 19.96 -4.93
CA ALA A 350 -10.82 19.42 -4.25
C ALA A 350 -12.13 20.08 -4.72
N HIS A 351 -12.09 21.37 -5.06
CA HIS A 351 -13.24 22.12 -5.58
C HIS A 351 -13.35 22.12 -7.11
N GLY A 352 -12.48 21.39 -7.82
CA GLY A 352 -12.58 21.16 -9.26
C GLY A 352 -12.24 22.37 -10.13
N SER A 353 -11.60 23.41 -9.59
CA SER A 353 -11.22 24.61 -10.35
C SER A 353 -10.02 24.34 -11.28
N GLY A 354 -9.10 23.45 -10.87
CA GLY A 354 -8.02 22.90 -11.69
C GLY A 354 -7.05 23.92 -12.31
N ARG A 355 -7.00 25.14 -11.77
CA ARG A 355 -6.35 26.30 -12.39
C ARG A 355 -4.89 26.53 -11.99
N VAL A 356 -4.43 25.95 -10.88
CA VAL A 356 -3.07 26.21 -10.40
C VAL A 356 -2.07 25.26 -11.08
N PRO A 357 -1.05 25.78 -11.77
CA PRO A 357 -0.01 24.96 -12.37
C PRO A 357 0.88 24.34 -11.28
N LEU A 358 0.92 23.02 -11.25
CA LEU A 358 1.82 22.27 -10.37
C LEU A 358 3.23 22.28 -10.96
N SER A 359 4.21 22.70 -10.16
CA SER A 359 5.61 22.77 -10.55
C SER A 359 6.41 21.61 -9.96
N GLN A 360 7.65 21.43 -10.45
CA GLN A 360 8.58 20.44 -9.88
C GLN A 360 8.94 20.75 -8.43
N HIS A 361 8.99 22.04 -8.09
CA HIS A 361 9.29 22.49 -6.75
C HIS A 361 8.22 22.05 -5.74
N HIS A 362 6.93 22.08 -6.11
CA HIS A 362 5.86 21.61 -5.22
C HIS A 362 5.94 20.10 -4.96
N GLN A 363 6.29 19.33 -6.00
CA GLN A 363 6.48 17.88 -5.87
C GLN A 363 7.67 17.55 -4.97
N GLU A 364 8.79 18.26 -5.13
CA GLU A 364 9.99 18.09 -4.30
C GLU A 364 9.72 18.47 -2.84
N PHE A 365 8.97 19.55 -2.61
CA PHE A 365 8.57 19.98 -1.27
C PHE A 365 7.68 18.94 -0.57
N VAL A 366 6.58 18.50 -1.19
CA VAL A 366 5.70 17.49 -0.57
C VAL A 366 6.45 16.19 -0.32
N LYS A 367 7.37 15.80 -1.22
CA LYS A 367 8.21 14.65 -0.97
C LYS A 367 9.13 14.86 0.24
N HIS A 368 9.76 16.03 0.37
CA HIS A 368 10.60 16.32 1.53
C HIS A 368 9.83 16.22 2.85
N LEU A 369 8.61 16.76 2.90
CA LEU A 369 7.71 16.59 4.04
C LEU A 369 7.43 15.10 4.31
N PHE A 370 7.12 14.35 3.26
CA PHE A 370 6.81 12.93 3.39
C PHE A 370 8.00 12.08 3.85
N ASP A 371 9.19 12.35 3.32
CA ASP A 371 10.42 11.71 3.75
C ASP A 371 10.68 11.95 5.25
N SER A 372 10.43 13.18 5.72
CA SER A 372 10.61 13.55 7.12
C SER A 372 9.61 12.88 8.05
N LEU A 373 8.35 12.72 7.60
CA LEU A 373 7.35 11.93 8.32
C LEU A 373 7.74 10.45 8.38
N LEU A 374 8.23 9.86 7.28
CA LEU A 374 8.73 8.49 7.30
C LEU A 374 9.91 8.32 8.25
N ASP A 375 10.87 9.26 8.23
CA ASP A 375 12.01 9.29 9.16
C ASP A 375 11.52 9.29 10.63
N LEU A 376 10.59 10.18 10.96
CA LEU A 376 9.98 10.29 12.29
C LEU A 376 9.28 8.99 12.70
N TYR A 377 8.44 8.43 11.83
CA TYR A 377 7.73 7.20 12.13
C TYR A 377 8.69 6.03 12.32
N PHE A 378 9.73 5.88 11.50
CA PHE A 378 10.73 4.83 11.67
C PHE A 378 11.52 4.96 12.97
N GLU A 379 11.83 6.19 13.39
CA GLU A 379 12.53 6.47 14.64
C GLU A 379 11.67 6.11 15.87
N TYR A 380 10.41 6.53 15.88
CA TYR A 380 9.55 6.42 17.07
C TYR A 380 8.52 5.27 17.05
N ARG A 381 8.47 4.46 15.98
CA ARG A 381 7.54 3.31 15.84
C ARG A 381 7.52 2.38 17.04
N GLY A 382 8.67 2.13 17.67
CA GLY A 382 8.78 1.24 18.83
C GLY A 382 8.30 1.87 20.14
N GLU A 383 8.03 3.16 20.13
CA GLU A 383 7.75 3.96 21.32
C GLU A 383 6.37 4.62 21.31
N PHE A 384 5.85 4.99 20.15
CA PHE A 384 4.59 5.70 19.98
C PHE A 384 3.54 4.79 19.35
N GLY A 385 2.36 4.74 19.97
CA GLY A 385 1.15 4.27 19.32
C GLY A 385 0.52 5.37 18.48
N GLU A 386 -0.65 5.07 17.91
CA GLU A 386 -1.37 5.97 17.02
C GLU A 386 -1.70 7.32 17.71
N ASP A 387 -2.20 7.27 18.94
CA ASP A 387 -2.58 8.45 19.73
C ASP A 387 -1.38 9.30 20.16
N GLU A 388 -0.21 8.67 20.41
CA GLU A 388 1.02 9.39 20.70
C GLU A 388 1.53 10.13 19.47
N PHE A 389 1.55 9.50 18.29
CA PHE A 389 1.90 10.16 17.04
C PHE A 389 0.95 11.33 16.74
N ARG A 390 -0.36 11.11 16.89
CA ARG A 390 -1.37 12.16 16.71
C ARG A 390 -1.07 13.37 17.58
N TYR A 391 -0.90 13.13 18.88
CA TYR A 391 -0.64 14.17 19.86
C TYR A 391 0.68 14.89 19.59
N PHE A 392 1.74 14.16 19.24
CA PHE A 392 3.05 14.73 18.95
C PHE A 392 2.99 15.68 17.75
N LEU A 393 2.37 15.23 16.66
CA LEU A 393 2.24 16.02 15.44
C LEU A 393 1.27 17.20 15.62
N GLU A 394 0.14 17.00 16.29
CA GLU A 394 -0.85 18.06 16.55
C GLU A 394 -0.30 19.16 17.46
N TYR A 395 0.36 18.77 18.55
CA TYR A 395 0.89 19.72 19.52
C TYR A 395 2.12 20.43 18.96
N GLY A 396 3.02 19.70 18.29
CA GLY A 396 4.21 20.28 17.68
C GLY A 396 3.91 21.14 16.45
N GLY A 397 2.89 20.81 15.68
CA GLY A 397 2.42 21.63 14.54
C GLY A 397 1.73 22.94 14.93
N SER A 398 1.54 23.24 16.23
CA SER A 398 0.96 24.51 16.67
C SER A 398 2.05 25.58 16.88
N GLU A 399 1.79 26.83 16.47
CA GLU A 399 2.78 27.90 16.28
C GLU A 399 3.65 28.31 17.51
N ASP A 400 3.43 27.72 18.69
CA ASP A 400 4.05 28.15 19.95
C ASP A 400 5.01 27.13 20.60
N HIS A 401 5.30 25.99 19.97
CA HIS A 401 6.04 24.89 20.62
C HIS A 401 7.30 24.46 19.88
N ARG A 402 8.46 24.59 20.52
CA ARG A 402 9.73 24.05 19.98
C ARG A 402 9.74 22.54 20.18
N VAL A 403 10.42 21.78 19.32
CA VAL A 403 10.57 20.31 19.41
C VAL A 403 10.88 19.83 20.84
N ALA A 404 11.79 20.53 21.54
CA ALA A 404 12.15 20.21 22.94
C ALA A 404 11.00 20.39 23.94
N ASP A 405 10.08 21.34 23.71
CA ASP A 405 8.91 21.58 24.56
C ASP A 405 7.86 20.47 24.34
N VAL A 406 7.74 19.97 23.11
CA VAL A 406 6.84 18.85 22.74
C VAL A 406 7.34 17.53 23.34
N GLU A 407 8.64 17.24 23.24
CA GLU A 407 9.26 16.05 23.86
C GLU A 407 9.09 16.05 25.39
N SER A 408 9.31 17.20 26.04
CA SER A 408 9.08 17.37 27.48
C SER A 408 7.59 17.23 27.86
N GLY A 409 6.69 17.69 26.99
CA GLY A 409 5.23 17.53 27.13
C GLY A 409 4.80 16.06 27.04
N MET A 410 5.36 15.29 26.10
CA MET A 410 5.09 13.87 25.96
C MET A 410 5.60 13.04 27.13
N GLN A 411 6.81 13.33 27.63
CA GLN A 411 7.33 12.67 28.83
C GLN A 411 6.43 12.92 30.05
N SER A 412 5.87 14.14 30.15
CA SER A 412 4.91 14.51 31.19
C SER A 412 3.57 13.78 31.04
N LYS A 413 3.05 13.63 29.81
CA LYS A 413 1.82 12.88 29.50
C LYS A 413 1.97 11.38 29.80
N ARG A 414 3.09 10.76 29.39
CA ARG A 414 3.44 9.37 29.72
C ARG A 414 3.46 9.14 31.22
N THR A 415 4.16 10.02 31.96
CA THR A 415 4.21 9.97 33.43
C THR A 415 2.82 10.09 34.07
N ALA A 416 1.94 10.93 33.51
CA ALA A 416 0.58 11.11 34.01
C ALA A 416 -0.32 9.89 33.72
N LEU A 417 -0.20 9.28 32.53
CA LEU A 417 -0.94 8.07 32.16
C LEU A 417 -0.50 6.86 33.00
N ASP A 418 0.80 6.70 33.22
CA ASP A 418 1.35 5.66 34.10
C ASP A 418 0.87 5.83 35.55
N ALA A 419 0.79 7.08 36.03
CA ALA A 419 0.26 7.38 37.36
C ALA A 419 -1.24 7.11 37.49
N LEU A 420 -2.01 7.21 36.39
CA LEU A 420 -3.44 6.88 36.36
C LEU A 420 -3.68 5.37 36.29
N GLN A 421 -2.90 4.64 35.50
CA GLN A 421 -2.98 3.18 35.42
C GLN A 421 -2.57 2.51 36.74
N ASN A 422 -1.55 3.04 37.42
CA ASN A 422 -1.13 2.59 38.76
C ASN A 422 -2.09 3.00 39.89
N ARG A 423 -3.13 3.80 39.61
CA ARG A 423 -4.18 4.19 40.56
C ARG A 423 -5.50 3.45 40.37
N SER A 424 -5.63 2.61 39.34
CA SER A 424 -6.77 1.70 39.20
C SER A 424 -6.66 0.55 40.21
N PRO A 425 -7.53 0.45 41.22
CA PRO A 425 -7.40 -0.59 42.23
C PRO A 425 -7.77 -1.94 41.64
N SER A 426 -6.96 -2.95 41.92
CA SER A 426 -7.31 -4.36 41.80
C SER A 426 -8.62 -4.63 42.57
N SER A 427 -9.74 -4.65 41.85
CA SER A 427 -10.99 -5.20 42.35
C SER A 427 -10.98 -6.72 42.12
N SER A 428 -10.66 -7.48 43.17
CA SER A 428 -11.59 -8.45 43.75
C SER A 428 -10.87 -9.54 44.58
N THR A 429 -11.69 -10.19 45.41
CA THR A 429 -11.43 -11.20 46.44
C THR A 429 -11.02 -10.60 47.78
N GLY A 430 -11.84 -10.64 48.84
CA GLY A 430 -12.98 -11.50 49.13
C GLY A 430 -12.74 -12.09 50.51
N ASP A 431 -13.47 -11.62 51.51
CA ASP A 431 -13.69 -12.33 52.77
C ASP A 431 -14.82 -11.64 53.57
N ARG A 432 -16.07 -12.01 53.27
CA ARG A 432 -16.99 -12.74 54.17
C ARG A 432 -18.41 -12.76 53.65
#